data_AF-A0A9W5QDE7-F1
#
_entry.id   AF-A0A9W5QDE7-F1
#
_cell.length_a   1.000
_cell.length_b   1.000
_cell.length_c   1.000
_cell.angle_alpha   90.00
_cell.angle_beta   90.00
_cell.angle_gamma   90.00
#
_symmetry.space_group_name_H-M   'P 1'
#
loop_
_entity.id
_entity.type
_entity.pdbx_description
1 polymer ?
#
loop_
_entity_poly.entity_id
_entity_poly.type
_entity_poly.pdbx_seq_one_letter_code
_entity_poly.pdbx_strand_id
1 'polypeptide(L)'
;MQQLILKEFFLQKKMFPFYFLIPILSIFKNSVEPMGIAIGVFITCSTIIYISFYYDEKSKAEKVLVSLPITRKEIIIAKYISSTLFIMAGLSVTFIVVILGNILLNRDIVMPGYAIFSAIVATLIYCAVTIPTNYIGGYKVITVLNLIMLFPLMGMIGLMCNIFGDKTIMLKVLHSQEATQAMGVLGVGVLVSIFVSLFLSMKMFQEAEL
;
A
#
# COMPACT_ATOMS: atom_id res chain seq x y z
N MET A 1 9.79 9.75 -18.64
CA MET A 1 9.55 8.92 -17.44
C MET A 1 9.92 9.61 -16.12
N GLN A 2 11.17 10.04 -15.90
CA GLN A 2 11.57 10.66 -14.62
C GLN A 2 10.75 11.89 -14.21
N GLN A 3 10.38 12.75 -15.17
CA GLN A 3 9.54 13.93 -14.92
C GLN A 3 8.13 13.59 -14.42
N LEU A 4 7.56 12.45 -14.85
CA LEU A 4 6.26 11.98 -14.36
C LEU A 4 6.35 11.55 -12.89
N ILE A 5 7.40 10.83 -12.53
CA ILE A 5 7.63 10.39 -11.14
C ILE A 5 7.87 11.59 -10.22
N LEU A 6 8.66 12.57 -10.70
CA LEU A 6 8.95 13.79 -9.94
C LEU A 6 7.68 14.63 -9.67
N LYS A 7 6.79 14.71 -10.67
CA LYS A 7 5.48 15.36 -10.55
C LYS A 7 4.65 14.74 -9.42
N GLU A 8 4.59 13.41 -9.33
CA GLU A 8 3.88 12.71 -8.24
C GLU A 8 4.43 13.10 -6.86
N PHE A 9 5.76 13.18 -6.73
CA PHE A 9 6.41 13.57 -5.47
C PHE A 9 6.11 15.02 -5.07
N PHE A 10 6.06 15.94 -6.05
CA PHE A 10 5.71 17.34 -5.82
C PHE A 10 4.26 17.51 -5.36
N LEU A 11 3.32 16.79 -5.97
CA LEU A 11 1.90 16.80 -5.56
C LEU A 11 1.73 16.28 -4.14
N GLN A 12 2.51 15.27 -3.77
CA GLN A 12 2.46 14.64 -2.46
C GLN A 12 3.11 15.49 -1.34
N LYS A 13 3.97 16.45 -1.68
CA LYS A 13 4.75 17.23 -0.70
C LYS A 13 3.90 17.96 0.34
N LYS A 14 2.69 18.39 -0.03
CA LYS A 14 1.79 19.14 0.85
C LYS A 14 1.16 18.28 1.96
N MET A 15 1.14 16.96 1.78
CA MET A 15 0.48 16.01 2.69
C MET A 15 1.46 15.16 3.51
N PHE A 16 2.78 15.40 3.39
CA PHE A 16 3.79 14.75 4.23
C PHE A 16 3.47 14.70 5.73
N PRO A 17 3.02 15.79 6.40
CA PRO A 17 2.74 15.73 7.83
C PRO A 17 1.61 14.78 8.20
N PHE A 18 0.60 14.59 7.34
CA PHE A 18 -0.49 13.65 7.58
C PHE A 18 -0.01 12.19 7.55
N TYR A 19 0.98 11.87 6.72
CA TYR A 19 1.56 10.53 6.64
C TYR A 19 2.35 10.15 7.89
N PHE A 20 2.92 11.14 8.60
CA PHE A 20 3.57 10.92 9.90
C PHE A 20 2.55 10.84 11.05
N LEU A 21 1.41 11.55 10.96
CA LEU A 21 0.43 11.59 12.03
C LEU A 21 -0.31 10.25 12.25
N ILE A 22 -0.70 9.57 11.17
CA ILE A 22 -1.44 8.30 11.21
C ILE A 22 -0.68 7.16 11.93
N PRO A 23 0.60 6.87 11.62
CA PRO A 23 1.34 5.82 12.31
C PRO A 23 1.66 6.20 13.76
N ILE A 24 1.88 7.49 14.04
CA ILE A 24 2.01 8.00 15.41
C ILE A 24 0.74 7.67 16.21
N LEU A 25 -0.45 8.02 15.68
CA LEU A 25 -1.73 7.72 16.34
C LEU A 25 -1.94 6.22 16.57
N SER A 26 -1.50 5.36 15.65
CA SER A 26 -1.60 3.90 15.81
C SER A 26 -0.76 3.38 16.98
N ILE A 27 0.46 3.92 17.16
CA ILE A 27 1.35 3.56 18.28
C ILE A 27 0.82 4.08 19.61
N PHE A 28 0.18 5.25 19.63
CA PHE A 28 -0.43 5.80 20.84
C PHE A 28 -1.71 5.06 21.26
N LYS A 29 -2.52 4.59 20.30
CA LYS A 29 -3.84 4.00 20.58
C LYS A 29 -3.79 2.54 21.02
N ASN A 30 -2.93 1.72 20.42
CA ASN A 30 -2.79 0.31 20.78
C ASN A 30 -1.37 0.02 21.26
N SER A 31 -1.24 -0.05 22.57
CA SER A 31 -0.05 -0.52 23.26
C SER A 31 0.32 -1.94 22.82
N VAL A 32 1.49 -2.08 22.19
CA VAL A 32 2.32 -3.29 22.12
C VAL A 32 1.81 -4.46 21.24
N GLU A 33 0.58 -4.42 20.72
CA GLU A 33 0.09 -5.51 19.86
C GLU A 33 0.56 -5.36 18.39
N PRO A 34 1.20 -6.40 17.82
CA PRO A 34 1.74 -6.37 16.45
C PRO A 34 0.67 -6.15 15.38
N MET A 35 -0.58 -6.54 15.66
CA MET A 35 -1.73 -6.30 14.79
C MET A 35 -2.04 -4.82 14.61
N GLY A 36 -2.03 -4.03 15.70
CA GLY A 36 -2.33 -2.60 15.64
C GLY A 36 -1.33 -1.83 14.80
N ILE A 37 -0.06 -2.24 14.86
CA ILE A 37 1.02 -1.64 14.07
C ILE A 37 0.87 -2.02 12.58
N ALA A 38 0.59 -3.30 12.26
CA ALA A 38 0.36 -3.73 10.89
C ALA A 38 -0.83 -3.00 10.23
N ILE A 39 -1.92 -2.83 10.98
CA ILE A 39 -3.07 -2.04 10.56
C ILE A 39 -2.68 -0.58 10.31
N GLY A 40 -1.91 0.03 11.22
CA GLY A 40 -1.40 1.38 11.07
C GLY A 40 -0.59 1.55 9.77
N VAL A 41 0.31 0.60 9.48
CA VAL A 41 1.10 0.58 8.23
C VAL A 41 0.21 0.46 6.99
N PHE A 42 -0.78 -0.43 7.03
CA PHE A 42 -1.70 -0.59 5.90
C PHE A 42 -2.53 0.68 5.64
N ILE A 43 -3.01 1.33 6.70
CA ILE A 43 -3.77 2.58 6.58
C ILE A 43 -2.87 3.71 6.06
N THR A 44 -1.63 3.82 6.51
CA THR A 44 -0.71 4.85 6.00
C THR A 44 -0.41 4.65 4.53
N CYS A 45 -0.08 3.44 4.11
CA CYS A 45 0.20 3.16 2.71
C CYS A 45 -1.04 3.38 1.82
N SER A 46 -2.20 2.87 2.22
CA SER A 46 -3.45 3.04 1.44
C SER A 46 -3.89 4.50 1.34
N THR A 47 -3.73 5.30 2.40
CA THR A 47 -4.03 6.74 2.37
C THR A 47 -3.06 7.53 1.50
N ILE A 48 -1.76 7.21 1.50
CA ILE A 48 -0.79 7.79 0.57
C ILE A 48 -1.23 7.57 -0.89
N ILE A 49 -1.58 6.34 -1.24
CA ILE A 49 -2.00 5.97 -2.58
C ILE A 49 -3.31 6.70 -2.95
N TYR A 50 -4.28 6.71 -2.04
CA TYR A 50 -5.56 7.39 -2.25
C TYR A 50 -5.40 8.89 -2.51
N ILE A 51 -4.52 9.55 -1.75
CA ILE A 51 -4.25 10.98 -1.90
C ILE A 51 -3.59 11.29 -3.25
N SER A 52 -2.68 10.43 -3.73
CA SER A 52 -2.10 10.56 -5.08
C SER A 52 -3.20 10.61 -6.16
N PHE A 53 -4.22 9.74 -6.07
CA PHE A 53 -5.34 9.75 -7.01
C PHE A 53 -6.22 11.00 -6.89
N TYR A 54 -6.52 11.43 -5.67
CA TYR A 54 -7.33 12.63 -5.44
C TYR A 54 -6.71 13.88 -6.10
N TYR A 55 -5.40 14.05 -5.96
CA TYR A 55 -4.70 15.20 -6.54
C TYR A 55 -4.60 15.13 -8.06
N ASP A 56 -4.45 13.93 -8.63
CA ASP A 56 -4.42 13.75 -10.08
C ASP A 56 -5.76 14.11 -10.74
N GLU A 57 -6.88 13.72 -10.13
CA GLU A 57 -8.19 14.09 -10.64
C GLU A 57 -8.46 15.59 -10.45
N LYS A 58 -8.11 16.14 -9.28
CA LYS A 58 -8.28 17.57 -8.99
C LYS A 58 -7.50 18.45 -9.96
N SER A 59 -6.28 18.05 -10.34
CA SER A 59 -5.46 18.82 -11.29
C SER A 59 -5.73 18.45 -12.75
N LYS A 60 -6.65 17.51 -13.03
CA LYS A 60 -6.88 16.91 -14.36
C LYS A 60 -5.57 16.50 -15.04
N ALA A 61 -4.61 16.00 -14.26
CA ALA A 61 -3.25 15.72 -14.72
C ALA A 61 -3.24 14.78 -15.93
N GLU A 62 -4.11 13.77 -15.93
CA GLU A 62 -4.19 12.79 -17.02
C GLU A 62 -4.59 13.43 -18.36
N LYS A 63 -5.54 14.38 -18.36
CA LYS A 63 -5.95 15.08 -19.59
C LYS A 63 -4.82 15.92 -20.18
N VAL A 64 -4.04 16.56 -19.31
CA VAL A 64 -2.86 17.34 -19.72
C VAL A 64 -1.77 16.40 -20.25
N LEU A 65 -1.53 15.28 -19.60
CA LEU A 65 -0.50 14.32 -20.01
C LEU A 65 -0.83 13.63 -21.34
N VAL A 66 -2.10 13.40 -21.65
CA VAL A 66 -2.55 12.85 -22.95
C VAL A 66 -2.38 13.86 -24.09
N SER A 67 -2.39 15.17 -23.81
CA SER A 67 -2.12 16.20 -24.81
C SER A 67 -0.64 16.35 -25.15
N LEU A 68 0.25 15.76 -24.36
CA LEU A 68 1.70 15.74 -24.61
C LEU A 68 2.07 14.53 -25.50
N PRO A 69 3.20 14.57 -26.22
CA PRO A 69 3.69 13.46 -27.04
C PRO A 69 4.28 12.33 -26.17
N ILE A 70 3.51 11.85 -25.19
CA ILE A 70 3.86 10.77 -24.27
C ILE A 70 2.92 9.60 -24.54
N THR A 71 3.46 8.38 -24.58
CA THR A 71 2.61 7.22 -24.83
C THR A 71 1.75 6.88 -23.61
N ARG A 72 0.52 6.45 -23.84
CA ARG A 72 -0.40 6.02 -22.78
C ARG A 72 0.20 4.93 -21.87
N LYS A 73 1.03 4.05 -22.43
CA LYS A 73 1.73 2.99 -21.70
C LYS A 73 2.76 3.55 -20.70
N GLU A 74 3.49 4.59 -21.09
CA GLU A 74 4.47 5.25 -20.21
C GLU A 74 3.83 5.92 -19.00
N ILE A 75 2.62 6.47 -19.15
CA ILE A 75 1.87 7.07 -18.04
C ILE A 75 1.54 6.00 -16.98
N ILE A 76 1.04 4.84 -17.41
CA ILE A 76 0.69 3.72 -16.52
C ILE A 76 1.92 3.15 -15.83
N ILE A 77 2.99 2.89 -16.58
CA ILE A 77 4.24 2.37 -16.02
C ILE A 77 4.82 3.34 -14.98
N ALA A 78 4.79 4.64 -15.26
CA ALA A 78 5.24 5.66 -14.32
C ALA A 78 4.37 5.66 -13.04
N LYS A 79 3.07 5.41 -13.14
CA LYS A 79 2.14 5.34 -12.00
C LYS A 79 2.38 4.11 -11.12
N TYR A 80 2.68 2.95 -11.69
CA TYR A 80 3.05 1.77 -10.92
C TYR A 80 4.41 1.93 -10.23
N ILE A 81 5.38 2.56 -10.90
CA ILE A 81 6.68 2.87 -10.31
C ILE A 81 6.51 3.85 -9.14
N SER A 82 5.72 4.92 -9.31
CA SER A 82 5.48 5.89 -8.23
C SER A 82 4.72 5.27 -7.06
N SER A 83 3.69 4.44 -7.32
CA SER A 83 2.96 3.70 -6.29
C SER A 83 3.90 2.78 -5.49
N THR A 84 4.80 2.07 -6.15
CA THR A 84 5.79 1.21 -5.47
C THR A 84 6.74 2.02 -4.58
N LEU A 85 7.23 3.17 -5.07
CA LEU A 85 8.06 4.09 -4.28
C LEU A 85 7.28 4.64 -3.06
N PHE A 86 5.99 4.91 -3.21
CA PHE A 86 5.15 5.38 -2.11
C PHE A 86 4.90 4.31 -1.05
N ILE A 87 4.77 3.04 -1.42
CA ILE A 87 4.73 1.93 -0.47
C ILE A 87 6.04 1.85 0.31
N MET A 88 7.19 1.89 -0.38
CA MET A 88 8.50 1.92 0.28
C MET A 88 8.66 3.10 1.24
N ALA A 89 8.18 4.29 0.84
CA ALA A 89 8.21 5.47 1.68
C ALA A 89 7.31 5.32 2.91
N GLY A 90 6.09 4.79 2.74
CA GLY A 90 5.16 4.52 3.84
C GLY A 90 5.73 3.53 4.86
N LEU A 91 6.33 2.44 4.38
CA LEU A 91 7.05 1.47 5.23
C LEU A 91 8.21 2.14 5.98
N SER A 92 9.04 2.93 5.29
CA SER A 92 10.16 3.63 5.91
C SER A 92 9.70 4.60 7.01
N VAL A 93 8.63 5.36 6.76
CA VAL A 93 8.03 6.27 7.75
C VAL A 93 7.56 5.47 8.96
N THR A 94 6.84 4.37 8.76
CA THR A 94 6.34 3.55 9.88
C THR A 94 7.47 2.97 10.72
N PHE A 95 8.57 2.53 10.08
CA PHE A 95 9.74 2.00 10.77
C PHE A 95 10.43 3.09 11.61
N ILE A 96 10.59 4.29 11.06
CA ILE A 96 11.14 5.46 11.77
C ILE A 96 10.28 5.78 12.99
N VAL A 97 8.95 5.78 12.85
CA VAL A 97 8.04 6.10 13.96
C VAL A 97 8.08 5.01 15.04
N VAL A 98 8.22 3.73 14.68
CA VAL A 98 8.39 2.65 15.67
C VAL A 98 9.70 2.80 16.46
N ILE A 99 10.81 3.10 15.78
CA ILE A 99 12.11 3.35 16.44
C ILE A 99 12.01 4.56 17.38
N LEU A 100 11.44 5.67 16.90
CA LEU A 100 11.21 6.86 17.72
C LEU A 100 10.32 6.55 18.91
N GLY A 101 9.26 5.75 18.72
CA GLY A 101 8.39 5.29 19.79
C GLY A 101 9.14 4.51 20.88
N ASN A 102 10.04 3.60 20.49
CA ASN A 102 10.84 2.84 21.45
C ASN A 102 11.80 3.75 22.24
N ILE A 103 12.43 4.73 21.59
CA ILE A 103 13.38 5.66 22.23
C ILE A 103 12.67 6.69 23.13
N LEU A 104 11.60 7.33 22.64
CA LEU A 104 10.92 8.44 23.33
C LEU A 104 9.95 7.96 24.43
N LEU A 105 9.28 6.82 24.22
CA LEU A 105 8.27 6.31 25.16
C LEU A 105 8.81 5.15 26.02
N ASN A 106 10.09 4.76 25.83
CA ASN A 106 10.74 3.63 26.52
C ASN A 106 9.88 2.35 26.51
N ARG A 107 9.23 2.09 25.38
CA ARG A 107 8.39 0.90 25.16
C ARG A 107 9.20 -0.13 24.39
N ASP A 108 9.05 -1.42 24.74
CA ASP A 108 9.57 -2.53 23.95
C ASP A 108 8.58 -2.90 22.84
N ILE A 109 8.40 -2.01 21.87
CA ILE A 109 7.57 -2.31 20.69
C ILE A 109 8.40 -3.19 19.75
N VAL A 110 8.17 -4.50 19.83
CA VAL A 110 8.72 -5.46 18.88
C VAL A 110 7.76 -5.56 17.71
N MET A 111 8.23 -5.18 16.52
CA MET A 111 7.45 -5.31 15.29
C MET A 111 7.87 -6.60 14.56
N PRO A 112 7.09 -7.69 14.66
CA PRO A 112 7.49 -8.96 14.09
C PRO A 112 7.36 -8.95 12.57
N GLY A 113 8.24 -9.70 11.89
CA GLY A 113 8.29 -9.74 10.42
C GLY A 113 6.99 -10.18 9.75
N TYR A 114 6.19 -11.05 10.39
CA TYR A 114 4.89 -11.48 9.86
C TYR A 114 3.86 -10.35 9.82
N ALA A 115 3.90 -9.42 10.78
CA ALA A 115 3.02 -8.27 10.83
C ALA A 115 3.33 -7.31 9.67
N ILE A 116 4.62 -7.05 9.43
CA ILE A 116 5.11 -6.27 8.29
C ILE A 116 4.71 -6.94 6.96
N PHE A 117 4.95 -8.25 6.85
CA PHE A 117 4.59 -9.00 5.65
C PHE A 117 3.09 -8.93 5.35
N SER A 118 2.23 -9.13 6.36
CA SER A 118 0.78 -9.04 6.18
C SER A 118 0.32 -7.66 5.72
N ALA A 119 0.91 -6.59 6.25
CA ALA A 119 0.62 -5.21 5.85
C ALA A 119 1.08 -4.93 4.42
N ILE A 120 2.25 -5.43 4.01
CA ILE A 120 2.76 -5.30 2.63
C ILE A 120 1.82 -6.03 1.66
N VAL A 121 1.46 -7.27 1.95
CA VAL A 121 0.55 -8.08 1.10
C VAL A 121 -0.79 -7.37 0.94
N ALA A 122 -1.40 -6.90 2.03
CA ALA A 122 -2.67 -6.19 1.98
C ALA A 122 -2.57 -4.89 1.16
N THR A 123 -1.47 -4.14 1.32
CA THR A 123 -1.22 -2.91 0.55
C THR A 123 -1.04 -3.19 -0.94
N LEU A 124 -0.36 -4.27 -1.31
CA LEU A 124 -0.15 -4.65 -2.70
C LEU A 124 -1.47 -5.08 -3.37
N ILE A 125 -2.30 -5.85 -2.66
CA ILE A 125 -3.66 -6.20 -3.14
C ILE A 125 -4.49 -4.92 -3.32
N TYR A 126 -4.39 -3.98 -2.38
CA TYR A 126 -5.07 -2.68 -2.50
C TYR A 126 -4.62 -1.93 -3.76
N CYS A 127 -3.31 -1.82 -4.03
CA CYS A 127 -2.79 -1.21 -5.26
C CYS A 127 -3.29 -1.90 -6.53
N ALA A 128 -3.24 -3.23 -6.55
CA ALA A 128 -3.64 -4.03 -7.70
C ALA A 128 -5.12 -3.82 -8.08
N VAL A 129 -5.97 -3.46 -7.12
CA VAL A 129 -7.39 -3.18 -7.41
C VAL A 129 -7.63 -1.68 -7.67
N THR A 130 -6.99 -0.79 -6.90
CA THR A 130 -7.25 0.66 -7.01
C THR A 130 -6.72 1.27 -8.28
N ILE A 131 -5.51 0.89 -8.74
CA ILE A 131 -4.91 1.46 -9.95
C ILE A 131 -5.78 1.21 -11.20
N PRO A 132 -6.17 -0.03 -11.55
CA PRO A 132 -7.03 -0.24 -12.72
C PRO A 132 -8.39 0.42 -12.56
N THR A 133 -8.97 0.39 -11.35
CA THR A 133 -10.30 0.98 -11.11
C THR A 133 -10.33 2.50 -11.30
N ASN A 134 -9.24 3.19 -10.94
CA ASN A 134 -9.08 4.63 -11.19
C ASN A 134 -9.31 4.97 -12.66
N TYR A 135 -8.76 4.17 -13.57
CA TYR A 135 -8.82 4.43 -15.00
C TYR A 135 -10.18 4.14 -15.64
N ILE A 136 -11.07 3.40 -14.96
CA ILE A 136 -12.41 3.06 -15.45
C ILE A 136 -13.46 4.02 -14.90
N GLY A 137 -13.43 4.21 -13.58
CA GLY A 137 -14.53 4.83 -12.83
C GLY A 137 -14.20 6.19 -12.24
N GLY A 138 -12.95 6.65 -12.41
CA GLY A 138 -12.44 7.86 -11.76
C GLY A 138 -12.46 7.78 -10.23
N TYR A 139 -12.22 8.93 -9.60
CA TYR A 139 -12.05 9.08 -8.16
C TYR A 139 -13.30 8.75 -7.35
N LYS A 140 -14.51 8.99 -7.89
CA LYS A 140 -15.76 8.65 -7.18
C LYS A 140 -15.83 7.15 -6.91
N VAL A 141 -15.45 6.31 -7.88
CA VAL A 141 -15.42 4.86 -7.71
C VAL A 141 -14.31 4.44 -6.75
N ILE A 142 -13.14 5.08 -6.81
CA ILE A 142 -12.04 4.81 -5.84
C ILE A 142 -12.45 5.15 -4.41
N THR A 143 -13.21 6.23 -4.19
CA THR A 143 -13.67 6.63 -2.86
C THR A 143 -14.55 5.55 -2.24
N VAL A 144 -15.50 5.03 -3.02
CA VAL A 144 -16.37 3.92 -2.59
C VAL A 144 -15.56 2.63 -2.41
N LEU A 145 -14.65 2.34 -3.34
CA LEU A 145 -13.81 1.15 -3.31
C LEU A 145 -12.88 1.15 -2.09
N ASN A 146 -12.31 2.30 -1.71
CA ASN A 146 -11.47 2.43 -0.53
C ASN A 146 -12.25 2.06 0.75
N LEU A 147 -13.48 2.55 0.90
CA LEU A 147 -14.34 2.19 2.04
C LEU A 147 -14.67 0.69 2.07
N ILE A 148 -15.02 0.11 0.92
CA ILE A 148 -15.37 -1.32 0.82
C ILE A 148 -14.16 -2.22 1.05
N MET A 149 -12.98 -1.83 0.57
CA MET A 149 -11.75 -2.63 0.66
C MET A 149 -11.05 -2.52 2.02
N LEU A 150 -11.25 -1.41 2.75
CA LEU A 150 -10.59 -1.20 4.04
C LEU A 150 -10.93 -2.30 5.04
N PHE A 151 -12.22 -2.63 5.21
CA PHE A 151 -12.69 -3.63 6.17
C PHE A 151 -12.15 -5.05 5.92
N PRO A 152 -12.30 -5.65 4.71
CA PRO A 152 -11.81 -7.00 4.45
C PRO A 152 -10.29 -7.09 4.52
N LEU A 153 -9.55 -6.06 4.08
CA LEU A 153 -8.09 -6.04 4.18
C LEU A 153 -7.62 -5.91 5.63
N MET A 154 -8.32 -5.11 6.46
CA MET A 154 -8.07 -5.07 7.90
C MET A 154 -8.31 -6.43 8.56
N GLY A 155 -9.41 -7.11 8.18
CA GLY A 155 -9.75 -8.45 8.64
C GLY A 155 -8.68 -9.49 8.26
N MET A 156 -8.17 -9.42 7.03
CA MET A 156 -7.07 -10.28 6.56
C MET A 156 -5.78 -10.07 7.38
N ILE A 157 -5.40 -8.82 7.65
CA ILE A 157 -4.25 -8.50 8.50
C ILE A 157 -4.45 -9.06 9.91
N GLY A 158 -5.66 -8.91 10.48
CA GLY A 158 -6.01 -9.44 11.79
C GLY A 158 -5.92 -10.97 11.86
N LEU A 159 -6.49 -11.67 10.87
CA LEU A 159 -6.43 -13.14 10.78
C LEU A 159 -4.98 -13.63 10.67
N MET A 160 -4.18 -13.00 9.79
CA MET A 160 -2.77 -13.33 9.65
C MET A 160 -1.99 -13.08 10.95
N CYS A 161 -2.18 -11.93 11.60
CA CYS A 161 -1.51 -11.64 12.86
C CYS A 161 -1.93 -12.58 14.00
N ASN A 162 -3.17 -13.08 14.00
CA ASN A 162 -3.65 -14.01 15.02
C ASN A 162 -3.11 -15.45 14.79
N ILE A 163 -3.14 -15.93 13.54
CA ILE A 163 -2.61 -17.26 13.17
C ILE A 163 -1.10 -17.33 13.36
N PHE A 164 -0.36 -16.29 12.97
CA PHE A 164 1.10 -16.24 13.09
C PHE A 164 1.60 -15.70 14.44
N GLY A 165 0.73 -15.06 15.23
CA GLY A 165 1.07 -14.53 16.56
C GLY A 165 1.07 -15.59 17.67
N ASP A 166 0.41 -16.73 17.44
CA ASP A 166 0.48 -17.87 18.36
C ASP A 166 1.85 -18.55 18.25
N LYS A 167 2.66 -18.45 19.32
CA LYS A 167 4.02 -19.01 19.41
C LYS A 167 4.05 -20.51 19.10
N THR A 168 2.99 -21.26 19.41
CA THR A 168 2.93 -22.71 19.18
C THR A 168 2.71 -23.05 17.71
N ILE A 169 1.96 -22.21 16.99
CA ILE A 169 1.73 -22.33 15.55
C ILE A 169 2.94 -21.78 14.80
N MET A 170 3.50 -20.65 15.23
CA MET A 170 4.65 -20.01 14.59
C MET A 170 5.90 -20.90 14.63
N LEU A 171 6.12 -21.64 15.72
CA LEU A 171 7.26 -22.57 15.85
C LEU A 171 7.05 -23.86 15.02
N LYS A 172 5.79 -24.33 14.87
CA LYS A 172 5.43 -25.39 13.92
C LYS A 172 5.59 -24.92 12.46
N VAL A 173 5.18 -23.69 12.17
CA VAL A 173 5.23 -23.04 10.85
C VAL A 173 6.69 -22.79 10.42
N LEU A 174 7.53 -22.19 11.28
CA LEU A 174 8.94 -21.92 10.95
C LEU A 174 9.77 -23.19 10.76
N HIS A 175 9.44 -24.28 11.47
CA HIS A 175 10.17 -25.55 11.38
C HIS A 175 9.56 -26.49 10.31
N SER A 176 8.31 -26.27 9.91
CA SER A 176 7.69 -26.98 8.80
C SER A 176 8.16 -26.41 7.47
N GLN A 177 8.74 -27.26 6.63
CA GLN A 177 9.11 -26.96 5.25
C GLN A 177 7.92 -26.38 4.44
N GLU A 178 6.69 -26.66 4.87
CA GLU A 178 5.46 -26.21 4.22
C GLU A 178 5.11 -24.73 4.44
N ALA A 179 5.50 -24.10 5.54
CA ALA A 179 5.09 -22.72 5.78
C ALA A 179 6.03 -21.69 5.13
N THR A 180 7.33 -21.99 5.01
CA THR A 180 8.23 -21.23 4.13
C THR A 180 7.77 -21.32 2.68
N GLN A 181 7.28 -22.49 2.26
CA GLN A 181 6.65 -22.67 0.95
C GLN A 181 5.33 -21.87 0.84
N ALA A 182 4.46 -21.86 1.84
CA ALA A 182 3.21 -21.09 1.83
C ALA A 182 3.46 -19.57 1.76
N MET A 183 4.45 -19.05 2.49
CA MET A 183 4.86 -17.64 2.39
C MET A 183 5.46 -17.32 1.02
N GLY A 184 6.23 -18.26 0.45
CA GLY A 184 6.75 -18.16 -0.92
C GLY A 184 5.63 -18.13 -1.96
N VAL A 185 4.65 -19.03 -1.86
CA VAL A 185 3.48 -19.10 -2.75
C VAL A 185 2.63 -17.83 -2.65
N LEU A 186 2.42 -17.30 -1.43
CA LEU A 186 1.73 -16.01 -1.26
C LEU A 186 2.52 -14.86 -1.88
N GLY A 187 3.85 -14.81 -1.70
CA GLY A 187 4.71 -13.80 -2.32
C GLY A 187 4.67 -13.84 -3.84
N VAL A 188 4.77 -15.04 -4.42
CA VAL A 188 4.67 -15.27 -5.87
C VAL A 188 3.26 -14.92 -6.36
N GLY A 189 2.22 -15.31 -5.64
CA GLY A 189 0.83 -14.98 -5.96
C GLY A 189 0.58 -13.46 -5.98
N VAL A 190 1.15 -12.73 -5.04
CA VAL A 190 1.07 -11.26 -5.02
C VAL A 190 1.83 -10.66 -6.19
N LEU A 191 3.04 -11.15 -6.51
CA LEU A 191 3.78 -10.67 -7.70
C LEU A 191 2.98 -10.93 -8.98
N VAL A 192 2.41 -12.12 -9.15
CA VAL A 192 1.55 -12.46 -10.28
C VAL A 192 0.32 -11.54 -10.31
N SER A 193 -0.30 -11.25 -9.17
CA SER A 193 -1.46 -10.35 -9.10
C SER A 193 -1.12 -8.93 -9.55
N ILE A 194 0.10 -8.45 -9.26
CA ILE A 194 0.59 -7.15 -9.71
C ILE A 194 0.82 -7.16 -11.22
N PHE A 195 1.41 -8.23 -11.77
CA PHE A 195 1.61 -8.38 -13.21
C PHE A 195 0.28 -8.44 -13.98
N VAL A 196 -0.71 -9.16 -13.43
CA VAL A 196 -2.06 -9.24 -14.00
C VAL A 196 -2.76 -7.88 -13.92
N SER A 197 -2.64 -7.19 -12.79
CA SER A 197 -3.16 -5.83 -12.60
C SER A 197 -2.55 -4.83 -13.58
N LEU A 198 -1.24 -4.92 -13.83
CA LEU A 198 -0.54 -4.11 -14.83
C LEU A 198 -1.13 -4.32 -16.23
N PHE A 199 -1.34 -5.57 -16.64
CA PHE A 199 -1.93 -5.91 -17.93
C PHE A 199 -3.38 -5.41 -18.05
N LEU A 200 -4.20 -5.61 -17.01
CA LEU A 200 -5.57 -5.09 -16.96
C LEU A 200 -5.58 -3.57 -17.08
N SER A 201 -4.77 -2.87 -16.29
CA SER A 201 -4.68 -1.41 -16.33
C SER A 201 -4.24 -0.89 -17.70
N MET A 202 -3.30 -1.57 -18.38
CA MET A 202 -2.87 -1.22 -19.73
C MET A 202 -4.00 -1.37 -20.74
N LYS A 203 -4.75 -2.47 -20.69
CA LYS A 203 -5.86 -2.72 -21.61
C LYS A 203 -6.98 -1.69 -21.42
N MET A 204 -7.33 -1.40 -20.17
CA MET A 204 -8.46 -0.52 -19.85
C MET A 204 -8.15 0.96 -20.15
N PHE A 205 -6.91 1.42 -19.96
CA PHE A 205 -6.52 2.79 -20.30
C PHE A 205 -6.35 3.02 -21.82
N GLN A 206 -6.17 1.94 -22.60
CA GLN A 206 -6.22 1.99 -24.06
C GLN A 206 -7.67 2.07 -24.57
N GLU A 207 -8.60 1.39 -23.91
CA GLU A 207 -10.04 1.42 -24.23
C GLU A 207 -10.75 2.68 -23.67
N ALA A 208 -10.16 3.36 -22.68
CA ALA A 208 -10.66 4.61 -22.14
C ALA A 208 -10.51 5.76 -23.17
N GLU A 209 -11.60 6.04 -23.88
CA GLU A 209 -11.78 7.26 -24.67
C GLU A 209 -11.75 8.46 -23.72
N LEU A 210 -10.69 9.28 -23.83
CA LEU A 210 -10.42 10.46 -23.01
C LEU A 210 -10.54 11.72 -23.86
#